data_AF-A0A0G2GDS1-F1
#
_entry.id   AF-A0A0G2GDS1-F1
#
_cell.length_a   1.000
_cell.length_b   1.000
_cell.length_c   1.000
_cell.angle_alpha   90.00
_cell.angle_beta   90.00
_cell.angle_gamma   90.00
#
_symmetry.space_group_name_H-M   'P 1'
#
loop_
_entity.id
_entity.type
_entity.pdbx_description
1 polymer ?
#
loop_
_entity_poly.entity_id
_entity_poly.type
_entity_poly.pdbx_seq_one_letter_code
_entity_poly.pdbx_strand_id
1 'polypeptide(L)'
;MVTPPMLDHEEDLSEKERQEADDRLEQQTFLPRFGLPHPPPIVTSATVIPDPPMIPYCGDQRPKLNILQLIALAIIHHVNRSPTGQEVLQWIEDQYDYFMWHPVGLAQIRTRLTDFFFEYDPPIVPLSDKYHHFAMPWEVKLHLTLRYAVVVGHLKILFPADTLPSFRFMGLPAELRLQVYEYALGFPCKQLSKLSRRDKKSQGRIHSRCRYDEDIPSGWRGTTFFTGPKGVTALALLSVSKKVREEAFPIFYRNNAFCLSIFLDTKKILFDMGATRRSFLRNLTIEYSTWFDDGHLSEVLGLLANFEELDNLTLRFVRPGALQDDDHGPGGYRAFSTIRGIKKLTIRGKVPQSEIDKIRAYLEPLLTQPRVKSEEVAIEGPARKKLKMDNTT
;
A
#
# COMPACT_ATOMS: atom_id res chain seq x y z
N MET A 1 -7.68 53.99 38.16
CA MET A 1 -8.05 52.59 37.86
C MET A 1 -9.12 52.66 36.78
N VAL A 2 -8.79 52.24 35.56
CA VAL A 2 -9.68 52.28 34.39
C VAL A 2 -10.31 50.90 34.23
N THR A 3 -11.63 50.83 34.32
CA THR A 3 -12.43 49.62 34.10
C THR A 3 -12.39 49.26 32.60
N PRO A 4 -12.20 47.98 32.23
CA PRO A 4 -12.22 47.58 30.83
C PRO A 4 -13.67 47.63 30.30
N PRO A 5 -13.86 47.94 29.00
CA PRO A 5 -15.18 47.98 28.40
C PRO A 5 -15.74 46.56 28.32
N MET A 6 -17.02 46.43 28.66
CA MET A 6 -17.78 45.19 28.45
C MET A 6 -17.82 44.89 26.95
N LEU A 7 -17.47 43.65 26.60
CA LEU A 7 -17.65 43.13 25.25
C LEU A 7 -19.15 43.00 24.99
N ASP A 8 -19.62 43.77 24.02
CA ASP A 8 -21.00 43.76 23.53
C ASP A 8 -21.36 42.40 22.91
N HIS A 9 -22.59 41.99 23.24
CA HIS A 9 -23.49 41.06 22.57
C HIS A 9 -22.95 40.28 21.37
N GLU A 10 -22.80 38.96 21.55
CA GLU A 10 -22.96 38.01 20.46
C GLU A 10 -24.41 38.14 19.95
N GLU A 11 -24.60 38.85 18.83
CA GLU A 11 -25.87 38.82 18.10
C GLU A 11 -26.09 37.41 17.59
N ASP A 12 -27.02 36.70 18.24
CA ASP A 12 -27.50 35.40 17.82
C ASP A 12 -28.11 35.57 16.41
N LEU A 13 -27.36 35.13 15.38
CA LEU A 13 -27.84 35.12 14.00
C LEU A 13 -29.22 34.48 13.96
N SER A 14 -30.18 35.13 13.31
CA SER A 14 -31.52 34.59 13.17
C SER A 14 -31.47 33.25 12.43
N GLU A 15 -32.40 32.36 12.73
CA GLU A 15 -32.47 31.02 12.13
C GLU A 15 -32.49 31.07 10.60
N LYS A 16 -33.06 32.13 10.04
CA LYS A 16 -33.06 32.44 8.61
C LYS A 16 -31.65 32.76 8.07
N GLU A 17 -30.87 33.56 8.79
CA GLU A 17 -29.49 33.90 8.40
C GLU A 17 -28.55 32.70 8.52
N ARG A 18 -28.81 31.79 9.47
CA ARG A 18 -28.09 30.50 9.55
C ARG A 18 -28.40 29.62 8.35
N GLN A 19 -29.67 29.47 7.99
CA GLN A 19 -30.08 28.69 6.82
C GLN A 19 -29.51 29.28 5.52
N GLU A 20 -29.56 30.62 5.34
CA GLU A 20 -28.98 31.27 4.15
C GLU A 20 -27.45 31.16 4.09
N ALA A 21 -26.76 31.13 5.23
CA ALA A 21 -25.32 30.89 5.29
C ALA A 21 -24.97 29.43 4.93
N ASP A 22 -25.75 28.46 5.41
CA ASP A 22 -25.58 27.04 5.08
C ASP A 22 -25.87 26.77 3.60
N ASP A 23 -26.95 27.33 3.05
CA ASP A 23 -27.30 27.21 1.62
C ASP A 23 -26.21 27.84 0.73
N ARG A 24 -25.63 28.97 1.16
CA ARG A 24 -24.49 29.60 0.45
C ARG A 24 -23.24 28.75 0.52
N LEU A 25 -22.94 28.14 1.67
CA LEU A 25 -21.80 27.25 1.82
C LEU A 25 -21.97 25.99 0.95
N GLU A 26 -23.19 25.44 0.86
CA GLU A 26 -23.53 24.32 -0.01
C GLU A 26 -23.36 24.68 -1.50
N GLN A 27 -23.83 25.85 -1.92
CA GLN A 27 -23.69 26.32 -3.31
C GLN A 27 -22.26 26.69 -3.70
N GLN A 28 -21.46 27.25 -2.79
CA GLN A 28 -20.09 27.69 -3.11
C GLN A 28 -19.06 26.57 -2.97
N THR A 29 -19.30 25.62 -2.07
CA THR A 29 -18.29 24.61 -1.71
C THR A 29 -18.63 23.22 -2.27
N PHE A 30 -19.91 22.90 -2.40
CA PHE A 30 -20.38 21.55 -2.72
C PHE A 30 -20.70 21.40 -4.22
N LEU A 31 -21.68 22.15 -4.75
CA LEU A 31 -22.19 21.96 -6.12
C LEU A 31 -21.16 22.12 -7.26
N PRO A 32 -20.24 23.11 -7.24
CA PRO A 32 -19.25 23.30 -8.30
C PRO A 32 -18.17 22.21 -8.32
N ARG A 33 -18.01 21.44 -7.23
CA ARG A 33 -16.94 20.44 -7.05
C ARG A 33 -17.40 19.01 -7.33
N PHE A 34 -18.68 18.69 -7.13
CA PHE A 34 -19.24 17.36 -7.39
C PHE A 34 -19.86 17.20 -8.79
N GLY A 35 -19.95 18.27 -9.59
CA GLY A 35 -20.56 18.27 -10.94
C GLY A 35 -19.63 17.89 -12.11
N LEU A 36 -18.44 17.36 -11.87
CA LEU A 36 -17.53 16.91 -12.93
C LEU A 36 -17.88 15.48 -13.41
N PRO A 37 -17.55 15.11 -14.67
CA PRO A 37 -18.16 13.99 -15.36
C PRO A 37 -17.99 12.69 -14.59
N HIS A 38 -19.07 11.89 -14.57
CA HIS A 38 -19.12 10.60 -13.90
C HIS A 38 -17.83 9.82 -14.18
N PRO A 39 -17.17 9.29 -13.13
CA PRO A 39 -16.02 8.44 -13.34
C PRO A 39 -16.45 7.20 -14.15
N PRO A 40 -15.56 6.62 -14.97
CA PRO A 40 -15.91 5.50 -15.83
C PRO A 40 -16.49 4.34 -15.00
N PRO A 41 -17.50 3.61 -15.52
CA PRO A 41 -18.10 2.50 -14.81
C PRO A 41 -17.05 1.46 -14.43
N ILE A 42 -17.07 1.01 -13.17
CA ILE A 42 -16.20 -0.07 -12.70
C ILE A 42 -16.63 -1.35 -13.39
N VAL A 43 -15.85 -1.79 -14.38
CA VAL A 43 -15.99 -3.13 -14.94
C VAL A 43 -15.41 -4.12 -13.92
N THR A 44 -16.19 -4.49 -12.90
CA THR A 44 -15.80 -5.57 -12.01
C THR A 44 -15.92 -6.88 -12.79
N SER A 45 -14.78 -7.52 -13.08
CA SER A 45 -14.81 -8.83 -13.74
C SER A 45 -15.43 -9.87 -12.80
N ALA A 46 -16.71 -10.18 -12.96
CA ALA A 46 -17.42 -11.39 -12.56
C ALA A 46 -17.01 -12.08 -11.22
N THR A 47 -16.51 -11.35 -10.22
CA THR A 47 -16.35 -11.86 -8.87
C THR A 47 -17.75 -12.02 -8.32
N VAL A 48 -18.13 -13.27 -8.04
CA VAL A 48 -19.36 -13.65 -7.34
C VAL A 48 -19.57 -12.65 -6.20
N ILE A 49 -20.55 -11.76 -6.41
CA ILE A 49 -20.86 -10.71 -5.46
C ILE A 49 -21.49 -11.44 -4.28
N PRO A 50 -20.90 -11.41 -3.07
CA PRO A 50 -21.57 -11.97 -1.91
C PRO A 50 -22.90 -11.23 -1.76
N ASP A 51 -23.96 -11.96 -1.42
CA ASP A 51 -25.28 -11.37 -1.19
C ASP A 51 -25.12 -10.14 -0.29
N PRO A 52 -25.62 -8.96 -0.72
CA PRO A 52 -25.45 -7.75 0.06
C PRO A 52 -26.03 -8.00 1.46
N PRO A 53 -25.30 -7.63 2.53
CA PRO A 53 -25.81 -7.80 3.88
C PRO A 53 -27.16 -7.08 3.99
N MET A 54 -28.14 -7.74 4.63
CA MET A 54 -29.43 -7.09 4.85
C MET A 54 -29.22 -5.79 5.63
N ILE A 55 -29.85 -4.73 5.14
CA ILE A 55 -29.90 -3.45 5.84
C ILE A 55 -30.75 -3.66 7.09
N PRO A 56 -30.20 -3.46 8.31
CA PRO A 56 -30.97 -3.65 9.52
C PRO A 56 -32.06 -2.57 9.62
N TYR A 57 -33.33 -2.98 9.67
CA TYR A 57 -34.43 -2.06 9.94
C TYR A 57 -34.35 -1.57 11.40
N CYS A 58 -34.21 -0.27 11.58
CA CYS A 58 -34.04 0.36 12.91
C CYS A 58 -35.23 1.22 13.33
N GLY A 59 -36.22 1.43 12.45
CA GLY A 59 -37.28 2.43 12.63
C GLY A 59 -36.69 3.80 13.00
N ASP A 60 -37.26 4.43 14.02
CA ASP A 60 -36.81 5.74 14.53
C ASP A 60 -35.55 5.65 15.42
N GLN A 61 -34.98 4.48 15.64
CA GLN A 61 -33.79 4.31 16.48
C GLN A 61 -32.51 4.50 15.68
N ARG A 62 -31.48 5.04 16.34
CA ARG A 62 -30.14 5.16 15.76
C ARG A 62 -29.64 3.77 15.35
N PRO A 63 -29.20 3.57 14.09
CA PRO A 63 -28.66 2.29 13.67
C PRO A 63 -27.43 1.93 14.51
N LYS A 64 -27.32 0.66 14.90
CA LYS A 64 -26.15 0.11 15.62
C LYS A 64 -24.96 -0.10 14.69
N LEU A 65 -24.71 0.88 13.83
CA LEU A 65 -23.66 0.90 12.84
C LEU A 65 -22.78 2.13 13.07
N ASN A 66 -21.46 1.95 13.00
CA ASN A 66 -20.53 3.05 12.96
C ASN A 66 -20.52 3.70 11.55
N ILE A 67 -19.94 4.89 11.45
CA ILE A 67 -19.92 5.67 10.20
C ILE A 67 -19.29 4.87 9.04
N LEU A 68 -18.25 4.09 9.31
CA LEU A 68 -17.58 3.29 8.26
C LEU A 68 -18.47 2.16 7.75
N GLN A 69 -19.25 1.53 8.62
CA GLN A 69 -20.23 0.53 8.23
C GLN A 69 -21.34 1.15 7.38
N LEU A 70 -21.82 2.35 7.73
CA LEU A 70 -22.82 3.07 6.93
C LEU A 70 -22.29 3.41 5.54
N ILE A 71 -21.08 3.97 5.43
CA ILE A 71 -20.45 4.27 4.15
C ILE A 71 -20.24 2.98 3.33
N ALA A 72 -19.83 1.90 3.99
CA ALA A 72 -19.63 0.62 3.32
C ALA A 72 -20.93 0.07 2.74
N LEU A 73 -22.04 0.10 3.49
CA LEU A 73 -23.36 -0.29 2.96
C LEU A 73 -23.77 0.60 1.79
N ALA A 74 -23.61 1.92 1.89
CA ALA A 74 -23.91 2.83 0.79
C ALA A 74 -23.12 2.47 -0.48
N ILE A 75 -21.81 2.19 -0.35
CA ILE A 75 -20.98 1.73 -1.45
C ILE A 75 -21.50 0.39 -2.00
N ILE A 76 -21.90 -0.55 -1.15
CA ILE A 76 -22.41 -1.86 -1.58
C ILE A 76 -23.71 -1.74 -2.38
N HIS A 77 -24.61 -0.89 -1.91
CA HIS A 77 -25.93 -0.78 -2.51
C HIS A 77 -25.95 0.17 -3.72
N HIS A 78 -24.87 0.93 -3.96
CA HIS A 78 -24.74 1.77 -5.14
C HIS A 78 -24.50 0.96 -6.41
N VAL A 79 -25.21 1.30 -7.51
CA VAL A 79 -25.18 0.57 -8.79
C VAL A 79 -23.77 0.36 -9.34
N ASN A 80 -22.90 1.37 -9.19
CA ASN A 80 -21.52 1.35 -9.69
C ASN A 80 -20.46 1.14 -8.59
N ARG A 81 -20.86 0.83 -7.35
CA ARG A 81 -19.96 0.69 -6.18
C ARG A 81 -18.99 1.86 -5.96
N SER A 82 -19.38 3.04 -6.41
CA SER A 82 -18.58 4.27 -6.27
C SER A 82 -19.49 5.48 -6.08
N PRO A 83 -20.31 5.52 -5.01
CA PRO A 83 -21.08 6.70 -4.69
C PRO A 83 -20.15 7.87 -4.35
N THR A 84 -20.55 9.07 -4.76
CA THR A 84 -20.07 10.36 -4.26
C THR A 84 -20.44 10.53 -2.78
N GLY A 85 -19.84 11.52 -2.11
CA GLY A 85 -20.21 11.84 -0.73
C GLY A 85 -21.69 12.18 -0.58
N GLN A 86 -22.28 12.86 -1.56
CA GLN A 86 -23.70 13.18 -1.57
C GLN A 86 -24.58 11.94 -1.76
N GLU A 87 -24.21 11.04 -2.68
CA GLU A 87 -24.95 9.78 -2.88
C GLU A 87 -24.87 8.89 -1.64
N VAL A 88 -23.77 8.93 -0.88
CA VAL A 88 -23.69 8.24 0.43
C VAL A 88 -24.64 8.86 1.46
N LEU A 89 -24.70 10.20 1.54
CA LEU A 89 -25.62 10.88 2.48
C LEU A 89 -27.08 10.60 2.13
N GLN A 90 -27.44 10.75 0.86
CA GLN A 90 -28.78 10.46 0.37
C GLN A 90 -29.17 9.02 0.68
N TRP A 91 -28.26 8.07 0.41
CA TRP A 91 -28.51 6.67 0.76
C TRP A 91 -28.72 6.47 2.27
N ILE A 92 -27.96 7.16 3.14
CA ILE A 92 -28.14 7.05 4.59
C ILE A 92 -29.51 7.62 5.03
N GLU A 93 -29.94 8.73 4.46
CA GLU A 93 -31.25 9.34 4.72
C GLU A 93 -32.39 8.42 4.26
N ASP A 94 -32.30 7.90 3.03
CA ASP A 94 -33.32 7.05 2.42
C ASP A 94 -33.49 5.70 3.14
N GLN A 95 -32.42 5.19 3.78
CA GLN A 95 -32.44 3.88 4.43
C GLN A 95 -32.73 3.92 5.92
N TYR A 96 -32.60 5.07 6.59
CA TYR A 96 -32.74 5.16 8.04
C TYR A 96 -33.50 6.44 8.46
N ASP A 97 -34.79 6.28 8.77
CA ASP A 97 -35.69 7.34 9.25
C ASP A 97 -35.07 8.16 10.41
N TYR A 98 -34.27 7.51 11.27
CA TYR A 98 -33.52 8.18 12.34
C TYR A 98 -32.80 9.45 11.85
N PHE A 99 -32.11 9.42 10.71
CA PHE A 99 -31.34 10.58 10.25
C PHE A 99 -32.21 11.68 9.65
N MET A 100 -33.41 11.37 9.16
CA MET A 100 -34.39 12.38 8.75
C MET A 100 -34.88 13.19 9.96
N TRP A 101 -35.14 12.52 11.09
CA TRP A 101 -35.63 13.16 12.31
C TRP A 101 -34.53 13.76 13.19
N HIS A 102 -33.25 13.45 12.92
CA HIS A 102 -32.10 13.88 13.72
C HIS A 102 -31.03 14.56 12.84
N PRO A 103 -31.28 15.81 12.37
CA PRO A 103 -30.39 16.51 11.43
C PRO A 103 -28.98 16.74 12.00
N VAL A 104 -28.83 16.84 13.33
CA VAL A 104 -27.51 16.95 13.99
C VAL A 104 -26.65 15.69 13.76
N GLY A 105 -27.27 14.50 13.80
CA GLY A 105 -26.57 13.24 13.54
C GLY A 105 -26.08 13.16 12.09
N LEU A 106 -26.91 13.61 11.17
CA LEU A 106 -26.57 13.70 9.75
C LEU A 106 -25.49 14.77 9.49
N ALA A 107 -25.55 15.94 10.12
CA ALA A 107 -24.53 16.98 9.99
C ALA A 107 -23.14 16.52 10.46
N GLN A 108 -23.09 15.70 11.52
CA GLN A 108 -21.85 15.05 11.96
C GLN A 108 -21.31 14.06 10.92
N ILE A 109 -22.20 13.27 10.30
CA ILE A 109 -21.82 12.37 9.19
C ILE A 109 -21.33 13.19 8.00
N ARG A 110 -22.06 14.26 7.61
CA ARG A 110 -21.70 15.18 6.53
C ARG A 110 -20.31 15.77 6.76
N THR A 111 -20.00 16.28 7.96
CA THR A 111 -18.67 16.80 8.30
C THR A 111 -17.59 15.73 8.14
N ARG A 112 -17.85 14.51 8.64
CA ARG A 112 -16.93 13.37 8.50
C ARG A 112 -16.78 12.91 7.06
N LEU A 113 -17.83 13.02 6.25
CA LEU A 113 -17.82 12.69 4.84
C LEU A 113 -17.11 13.76 4.03
N THR A 114 -17.21 15.03 4.41
CA THR A 114 -16.37 16.09 3.84
C THR A 114 -14.90 15.75 4.13
N ASP A 115 -14.52 15.41 5.36
CA ASP A 115 -13.15 14.91 5.62
C ASP A 115 -12.81 13.67 4.77
N PHE A 116 -13.79 12.79 4.54
CA PHE A 116 -13.64 11.54 3.79
C PHE A 116 -13.41 11.72 2.29
N PHE A 117 -14.20 12.60 1.65
CA PHE A 117 -14.29 12.78 0.20
C PHE A 117 -13.56 14.03 -0.29
N PHE A 118 -13.35 15.05 0.55
CA PHE A 118 -12.69 16.31 0.18
C PHE A 118 -11.16 16.18 0.17
N GLU A 119 -10.59 15.26 0.96
CA GLU A 119 -9.16 14.94 0.93
C GLU A 119 -8.82 13.92 -0.19
N TYR A 120 -9.83 13.19 -0.69
CA TYR A 120 -9.66 12.08 -1.63
C TYR A 120 -10.92 11.90 -2.48
N ASP A 121 -10.95 12.56 -3.63
CA ASP A 121 -11.68 12.07 -4.79
C ASP A 121 -10.67 11.42 -5.74
N PRO A 122 -10.09 10.24 -5.39
CA PRO A 122 -9.25 9.57 -6.35
C PRO A 122 -10.15 9.20 -7.53
N PRO A 123 -9.70 9.45 -8.77
CA PRO A 123 -10.38 8.87 -9.92
C PRO A 123 -10.58 7.38 -9.63
N ILE A 124 -11.72 6.83 -10.03
CA ILE A 124 -11.94 5.38 -10.04
C ILE A 124 -10.77 4.76 -10.82
N VAL A 125 -9.81 4.20 -10.10
CA VAL A 125 -8.67 3.53 -10.72
C VAL A 125 -9.17 2.13 -11.07
N PRO A 126 -9.29 1.76 -12.35
CA PRO A 126 -9.51 0.36 -12.70
C PRO A 126 -8.35 -0.43 -12.09
N LEU A 127 -8.68 -1.34 -11.16
CA LEU A 127 -7.72 -2.30 -10.69
C LEU A 127 -7.23 -3.06 -11.92
N SER A 128 -5.92 -3.16 -12.13
CA SER A 128 -5.43 -4.12 -13.14
C SER A 128 -6.03 -5.49 -12.80
N ASP A 129 -6.33 -6.33 -13.79
CA ASP A 129 -6.94 -7.66 -13.62
C ASP A 129 -6.35 -8.46 -12.43
N LYS A 130 -5.06 -8.31 -12.19
CA LYS A 130 -4.33 -8.92 -11.07
C LYS A 130 -4.78 -8.54 -9.65
N TYR A 131 -5.43 -7.39 -9.46
CA TYR A 131 -5.77 -6.82 -8.13
C TYR A 131 -7.26 -6.86 -7.78
N HIS A 132 -8.12 -7.38 -8.66
CA HIS A 132 -9.55 -7.56 -8.41
C HIS A 132 -9.86 -8.43 -7.17
N HIS A 133 -8.89 -9.21 -6.68
CA HIS A 133 -9.06 -10.14 -5.57
C HIS A 133 -8.27 -9.77 -4.30
N PHE A 134 -7.57 -8.63 -4.22
CA PHE A 134 -6.70 -8.35 -3.08
C PHE A 134 -7.35 -7.60 -1.92
N ALA A 135 -7.22 -8.23 -0.76
CA ALA A 135 -7.59 -7.74 0.54
C ALA A 135 -6.78 -6.51 1.00
N MET A 136 -7.44 -5.48 1.54
CA MET A 136 -6.77 -4.34 2.19
C MET A 136 -7.31 -4.13 3.60
N PRO A 137 -6.67 -4.67 4.64
CA PRO A 137 -7.11 -4.51 6.02
C PRO A 137 -6.28 -3.52 6.87
N TRP A 138 -5.63 -2.49 6.29
CA TRP A 138 -4.84 -1.56 7.11
C TRP A 138 -5.01 -0.07 6.81
N GLU A 139 -4.82 0.70 7.90
CA GLU A 139 -5.03 2.13 8.07
C GLU A 139 -4.19 2.99 7.11
N VAL A 140 -4.63 3.12 5.86
CA VAL A 140 -4.74 4.48 5.31
C VAL A 140 -5.74 5.21 6.22
N LYS A 141 -5.64 6.54 6.37
CA LYS A 141 -6.83 7.33 6.72
C LYS A 141 -8.01 6.69 5.98
N LEU A 142 -9.00 6.22 6.75
CA LEU A 142 -9.97 5.13 6.50
C LEU A 142 -10.64 4.99 5.11
N HIS A 143 -10.31 5.86 4.16
CA HIS A 143 -11.17 6.36 3.12
C HIS A 143 -10.97 5.63 1.78
N LEU A 144 -9.72 5.40 1.37
CA LEU A 144 -9.41 4.56 0.20
C LEU A 144 -9.56 3.07 0.48
N THR A 145 -9.26 2.64 1.70
CA THR A 145 -9.34 1.24 2.13
C THR A 145 -10.78 0.74 2.10
N LEU A 146 -11.77 1.58 2.42
CA LEU A 146 -13.17 1.17 2.51
C LEU A 146 -13.78 0.79 1.14
N ARG A 147 -13.57 1.63 0.11
CA ARG A 147 -14.04 1.34 -1.26
C ARG A 147 -13.47 0.01 -1.79
N TYR A 148 -12.17 -0.25 -1.57
CA TYR A 148 -11.54 -1.50 -1.99
C TYR A 148 -11.88 -2.71 -1.11
N ALA A 149 -11.94 -2.55 0.20
CA ALA A 149 -12.31 -3.61 1.14
C ALA A 149 -13.74 -4.13 0.84
N VAL A 150 -14.67 -3.23 0.54
CA VAL A 150 -16.04 -3.56 0.16
C VAL A 150 -16.12 -4.38 -1.13
N VAL A 151 -15.30 -4.06 -2.14
CA VAL A 151 -15.27 -4.77 -3.43
C VAL A 151 -14.68 -6.18 -3.30
N VAL A 152 -13.74 -6.40 -2.39
CA VAL A 152 -12.98 -7.67 -2.27
C VAL A 152 -13.50 -8.56 -1.12
N GLY A 153 -14.79 -8.50 -0.80
CA GLY A 153 -15.39 -9.42 0.18
C GLY A 153 -14.98 -9.19 1.64
N HIS A 154 -14.49 -8.00 2.00
CA HIS A 154 -14.13 -7.65 3.40
C HIS A 154 -15.32 -7.21 4.24
N LEU A 155 -16.52 -7.47 3.73
CA LEU A 155 -17.76 -7.25 4.46
C LEU A 155 -17.70 -7.94 5.82
N LYS A 156 -16.98 -9.06 5.97
CA LYS A 156 -16.81 -9.73 7.26
C LYS A 156 -15.92 -8.99 8.28
N ILE A 157 -15.09 -8.04 7.85
CA ILE A 157 -14.31 -7.18 8.77
C ILE A 157 -15.18 -6.03 9.25
N LEU A 158 -15.98 -5.45 8.35
CA LEU A 158 -16.85 -4.32 8.65
C LEU A 158 -18.13 -4.77 9.36
N PHE A 159 -18.67 -5.93 8.99
CA PHE A 159 -19.81 -6.62 9.57
C PHE A 159 -19.31 -7.99 10.05
N PRO A 160 -18.59 -8.03 11.18
CA PRO A 160 -18.22 -9.31 11.78
C PRO A 160 -19.51 -10.08 12.02
N ALA A 161 -19.68 -11.21 11.32
CA ALA A 161 -20.74 -12.14 11.64
C ALA A 161 -20.57 -12.56 13.10
N ASP A 162 -21.69 -12.82 13.79
CA ASP A 162 -21.67 -13.46 15.10
C ASP A 162 -20.69 -14.63 15.05
N THR A 163 -19.75 -14.62 15.99
CA THR A 163 -18.48 -15.34 15.98
C THR A 163 -18.59 -16.66 15.21
N LEU A 164 -18.12 -16.67 13.96
CA LEU A 164 -17.95 -17.93 13.23
C LEU A 164 -17.15 -18.86 14.14
N PRO A 165 -17.54 -20.15 14.26
CA PRO A 165 -16.81 -21.07 15.10
C PRO A 165 -15.33 -21.05 14.71
N SER A 166 -14.46 -20.82 15.69
CA SER A 166 -13.03 -20.81 15.45
C SER A 166 -12.61 -22.16 14.87
N PHE A 167 -11.89 -22.16 13.75
CA PHE A 167 -11.38 -23.39 13.15
C PHE A 167 -9.89 -23.55 13.43
N ARG A 168 -9.42 -24.80 13.46
CA ARG A 168 -7.99 -25.10 13.59
C ARG A 168 -7.29 -24.81 12.27
N PHE A 169 -6.63 -23.66 12.18
CA PHE A 169 -5.91 -23.25 10.96
C PHE A 169 -4.90 -24.31 10.47
N MET A 170 -4.17 -24.94 11.39
CA MET A 170 -3.23 -26.01 11.07
C MET A 170 -3.88 -27.32 10.60
N GLY A 171 -5.20 -27.45 10.76
CA GLY A 171 -5.98 -28.58 10.24
C GLY A 171 -6.42 -28.39 8.77
N LEU A 172 -6.24 -27.20 8.19
CA LEU A 172 -6.47 -26.99 6.75
C LEU A 172 -5.43 -27.76 5.92
N PRO A 173 -5.73 -28.17 4.68
CA PRO A 173 -4.72 -28.58 3.70
C PRO A 173 -3.66 -27.49 3.47
N ALA A 174 -2.46 -27.88 3.06
CA ALA A 174 -1.34 -26.94 2.88
C ALA A 174 -1.66 -25.87 1.85
N GLU A 175 -2.35 -26.24 0.77
CA GLU A 175 -2.75 -25.39 -0.34
C GLU A 175 -3.62 -24.22 0.16
N LEU A 176 -4.61 -24.51 1.02
CA LEU A 176 -5.46 -23.48 1.60
C LEU A 176 -4.70 -22.59 2.58
N ARG A 177 -3.76 -23.15 3.37
CA ARG A 177 -2.91 -22.33 4.24
C ARG A 177 -2.04 -21.36 3.43
N LEU A 178 -1.44 -21.83 2.34
CA LEU A 178 -0.64 -21.01 1.43
C LEU A 178 -1.48 -19.85 0.86
N GLN A 179 -2.69 -20.13 0.39
CA GLN A 179 -3.61 -19.09 -0.07
C GLN A 179 -3.91 -18.07 1.04
N VAL A 180 -4.21 -18.52 2.26
CA VAL A 180 -4.44 -17.60 3.40
C VAL A 180 -3.21 -16.75 3.69
N TYR A 181 -2.00 -17.32 3.62
CA TYR A 181 -0.77 -16.55 3.76
C TYR A 181 -0.60 -15.52 2.64
N GLU A 182 -0.90 -15.87 1.39
CA GLU A 182 -0.87 -14.92 0.28
C GLU A 182 -1.84 -13.75 0.49
N TYR A 183 -3.05 -14.03 1.00
CA TYR A 183 -4.02 -13.00 1.36
C TYR A 183 -3.57 -12.14 2.54
N ALA A 184 -3.01 -12.75 3.58
CA ALA A 184 -2.64 -12.06 4.81
C ALA A 184 -1.32 -11.27 4.69
N LEU A 185 -0.39 -11.76 3.88
CA LEU A 185 0.98 -11.25 3.77
C LEU A 185 1.26 -10.59 2.42
N GLY A 186 0.40 -10.78 1.41
CA GLY A 186 0.49 -10.10 0.13
C GLY A 186 -0.06 -8.69 0.21
N PHE A 187 0.81 -7.69 0.10
CA PHE A 187 0.38 -6.31 0.02
C PHE A 187 0.04 -6.00 -1.44
N PRO A 188 -1.13 -5.40 -1.74
CA PRO A 188 -1.55 -5.14 -3.13
C PRO A 188 -0.71 -4.08 -3.82
N CYS A 189 0.17 -3.41 -3.10
CA CYS A 189 0.96 -2.35 -3.66
C CYS A 189 2.34 -2.86 -4.07
N LYS A 190 2.78 -2.37 -5.22
CA LYS A 190 4.04 -2.78 -5.87
C LYS A 190 5.32 -2.36 -5.13
N GLN A 191 5.26 -1.62 -4.02
CA GLN A 191 6.46 -1.08 -3.34
C GLN A 191 6.24 -0.84 -1.83
N LEU A 192 6.62 -1.82 -1.01
CA LEU A 192 6.83 -1.71 0.44
C LEU A 192 8.10 -0.91 0.70
N SER A 193 7.95 0.29 1.25
CA SER A 193 9.04 1.14 1.70
C SER A 193 9.03 1.22 3.23
N LYS A 194 10.21 1.28 3.85
CA LYS A 194 10.32 1.82 5.20
C LYS A 194 10.30 3.33 5.07
N LEU A 195 9.16 3.97 5.36
CA LEU A 195 9.13 5.42 5.38
C LEU A 195 9.75 5.94 6.68
N SER A 196 10.73 6.81 6.49
CA SER A 196 11.19 7.92 7.33
C SER A 196 11.15 7.76 8.85
N ARG A 197 12.33 7.86 9.47
CA ARG A 197 12.51 8.08 10.92
C ARG A 197 11.85 9.35 11.45
N ARG A 198 11.38 10.26 10.58
CA ARG A 198 11.00 11.62 10.98
C ARG A 198 9.60 11.75 11.58
N ASP A 199 8.71 10.79 11.37
CA ASP A 199 7.37 10.85 11.96
C ASP A 199 7.18 9.74 13.02
N LYS A 200 7.11 10.17 14.29
CA LYS A 200 6.93 9.28 15.44
C LYS A 200 5.64 8.46 15.33
N LYS A 201 4.58 8.99 14.70
CA LYS A 201 3.29 8.28 14.54
C LYS A 201 3.37 7.14 13.52
N SER A 202 4.29 7.21 12.58
CA SER A 202 4.49 6.22 11.53
C SER A 202 5.69 5.29 11.75
N GLN A 203 6.40 5.46 12.87
CA GLN A 203 7.54 4.64 13.24
C GLN A 203 7.16 3.15 13.34
N GLY A 204 7.88 2.32 12.60
CA GLY A 204 7.69 0.87 12.59
C GLY A 204 6.48 0.38 11.79
N ARG A 205 5.73 1.27 11.12
CA ARG A 205 4.67 0.89 10.19
C ARG A 205 5.26 0.54 8.83
N ILE A 206 4.66 -0.45 8.17
CA ILE A 206 4.97 -0.73 6.76
C ILE A 206 4.37 0.40 5.96
N HIS A 207 5.14 1.03 5.09
CA HIS A 207 4.57 2.00 4.16
C HIS A 207 4.59 1.43 2.78
N SER A 208 3.60 1.82 2.01
CA SER A 208 3.47 1.40 0.65
C SER A 208 3.20 2.63 -0.20
N ARG A 209 3.85 2.67 -1.36
CA ARG A 209 3.65 3.71 -2.34
C ARG A 209 3.07 3.08 -3.60
N CYS A 210 1.82 3.37 -3.91
CA CYS A 210 1.25 3.08 -5.23
C CYS A 210 1.40 4.32 -6.10
N ARG A 211 2.06 4.17 -7.25
CA ARG A 211 2.07 5.18 -8.29
C ARG A 211 1.24 4.70 -9.45
N TYR A 212 0.35 5.57 -9.92
CA TYR A 212 -0.44 5.35 -11.13
C TYR A 212 0.30 5.82 -12.40
N ASP A 213 1.55 6.25 -12.21
CA ASP A 213 2.41 6.73 -13.29
C ASP A 213 2.80 5.56 -14.21
N GLU A 214 2.21 5.53 -15.40
CA GLU A 214 2.92 5.68 -16.70
C GLU A 214 2.21 5.00 -17.87
N ASP A 215 1.34 4.00 -17.63
CA ASP A 215 0.71 3.21 -18.71
C ASP A 215 -0.77 3.56 -18.93
N ILE A 216 -1.32 4.52 -18.18
CA ILE A 216 -2.74 4.91 -18.31
C ILE A 216 -2.82 6.08 -19.30
N PRO A 217 -3.51 5.92 -20.45
CA PRO A 217 -3.63 6.96 -21.48
C PRO A 217 -4.30 8.26 -21.00
N SER A 218 -4.97 8.21 -19.86
CA SER A 218 -5.83 9.29 -19.37
C SER A 218 -5.07 10.49 -18.77
N GLY A 219 -3.73 10.48 -18.77
CA GLY A 219 -2.91 11.59 -18.26
C GLY A 219 -2.92 11.73 -16.73
N TRP A 220 -3.60 10.83 -16.02
CA TRP A 220 -3.66 10.83 -14.56
C TRP A 220 -2.32 10.40 -13.96
N ARG A 221 -1.64 11.34 -13.33
CA ARG A 221 -0.45 11.10 -12.53
C ARG A 221 -0.78 11.28 -11.06
N GLY A 222 -0.50 10.27 -10.26
CA GLY A 222 -0.88 10.26 -8.86
C GLY A 222 -0.05 9.27 -8.07
N THR A 223 0.22 9.62 -6.82
CA THR A 223 0.83 8.72 -5.85
C THR A 223 -0.11 8.56 -4.67
N THR A 224 -0.61 7.35 -4.43
CA THR A 224 -1.29 7.04 -3.18
C THR A 224 -0.29 6.43 -2.20
N PHE A 225 -0.23 7.00 -1.01
CA PHE A 225 0.56 6.47 0.10
C PHE A 225 -0.36 5.63 0.98
N PHE A 226 0.00 4.35 1.13
CA PHE A 226 -0.69 3.42 2.01
C PHE A 226 0.12 3.23 3.28
N THR A 227 -0.46 3.56 4.42
CA THR A 227 0.14 3.23 5.71
C THR A 227 -0.37 1.85 6.14
N GLY A 228 0.54 0.89 6.19
CA GLY A 228 0.31 -0.47 6.65
C GLY A 228 0.19 -0.58 8.16
N PRO A 229 -0.05 -1.81 8.66
CA PRO A 229 0.05 -2.08 10.08
C PRO A 229 1.52 -1.92 10.51
N LYS A 230 1.77 -1.98 11.82
CA LYS A 230 3.13 -2.11 12.33
C LYS A 230 3.77 -3.36 11.72
N GLY A 231 5.04 -3.28 11.33
CA GLY A 231 5.78 -4.42 10.79
C GLY A 231 5.78 -5.60 11.75
N VAL A 232 5.81 -5.35 13.05
CA VAL A 232 5.66 -6.39 14.09
C VAL A 232 4.31 -7.09 13.97
N THR A 233 3.22 -6.35 13.71
CA THR A 233 1.89 -6.92 13.52
C THR A 233 1.78 -7.69 12.20
N ALA A 234 2.29 -7.13 11.09
CA ALA A 234 2.31 -7.83 9.80
C ALA A 234 3.09 -9.14 9.85
N LEU A 235 4.21 -9.15 10.59
CA LEU A 235 5.09 -10.31 10.73
C LEU A 235 4.74 -11.18 11.95
N ALA A 236 3.69 -10.84 12.71
CA ALA A 236 3.29 -11.60 13.89
C ALA A 236 2.95 -13.05 13.52
N LEU A 237 2.35 -13.26 12.34
CA LEU A 237 2.05 -14.59 11.80
C LEU A 237 3.29 -15.47 11.70
N LEU A 238 4.43 -14.90 11.31
CA LEU A 238 5.72 -15.61 11.20
C LEU A 238 6.31 -16.02 12.56
N SER A 239 5.73 -15.53 13.65
CA SER A 239 6.15 -15.82 15.02
C SER A 239 5.26 -16.87 15.71
N VAL A 240 4.17 -17.31 15.07
CA VAL A 240 3.18 -18.21 15.69
C VAL A 240 3.74 -19.63 15.88
N SER A 241 4.34 -20.21 14.84
CA SER A 241 4.98 -21.53 14.92
C SER A 241 6.07 -21.69 13.87
N LYS A 242 6.97 -22.66 14.05
CA LYS A 242 8.04 -22.97 13.08
C LYS A 242 7.46 -23.34 11.71
N LYS A 243 6.43 -24.18 11.67
CA LYS A 243 5.78 -24.61 10.42
C LYS A 243 5.10 -23.44 9.70
N VAL A 244 4.34 -22.60 10.43
CA VAL A 244 3.74 -21.39 9.84
C VAL A 244 4.83 -20.47 9.29
N ARG A 245 5.93 -20.31 10.02
CA ARG A 245 7.07 -19.53 9.54
C ARG A 245 7.66 -20.11 8.26
N GLU A 246 7.94 -21.40 8.21
CA GLU A 246 8.52 -22.06 7.03
C GLU A 246 7.64 -21.91 5.78
N GLU A 247 6.31 -22.02 5.93
CA GLU A 247 5.36 -21.88 4.83
C GLU A 247 5.14 -20.41 4.41
N ALA A 248 4.97 -19.51 5.38
CA ALA A 248 4.53 -18.13 5.13
C ALA A 248 5.69 -17.16 4.86
N PHE A 249 6.89 -17.46 5.34
CA PHE A 249 8.05 -16.58 5.19
C PHE A 249 8.47 -16.38 3.73
N PRO A 250 8.58 -17.42 2.88
CA PRO A 250 8.86 -17.23 1.46
C PRO A 250 7.79 -16.40 0.77
N ILE A 251 6.51 -16.62 1.10
CA ILE A 251 5.38 -15.89 0.51
C ILE A 251 5.52 -14.39 0.75
N PHE A 252 5.82 -13.97 1.97
CA PHE A 252 5.99 -12.55 2.28
C PHE A 252 7.11 -11.90 1.46
N TYR A 253 8.29 -12.51 1.37
CA TYR A 253 9.42 -11.89 0.65
C TYR A 253 9.29 -11.99 -0.87
N ARG A 254 8.62 -13.03 -1.37
CA ARG A 254 8.48 -13.30 -2.81
C ARG A 254 7.36 -12.50 -3.46
N ASN A 255 6.23 -12.36 -2.78
CA ASN A 255 5.04 -11.74 -3.36
C ASN A 255 5.06 -10.21 -3.23
N ASN A 256 5.76 -9.72 -2.21
CA ASN A 256 5.91 -8.28 -2.02
C ASN A 256 7.09 -7.73 -2.82
N ALA A 257 7.06 -6.43 -3.01
CA ALA A 257 8.11 -5.69 -3.66
C ALA A 257 8.64 -4.63 -2.71
N PHE A 258 9.96 -4.56 -2.56
CA PHE A 258 10.60 -3.75 -1.55
C PHE A 258 11.25 -2.53 -2.18
N CYS A 259 11.06 -1.36 -1.59
CA CYS A 259 11.64 -0.11 -2.08
C CYS A 259 12.64 0.43 -1.05
N LEU A 260 13.89 0.57 -1.49
CA LEU A 260 14.99 1.08 -0.70
C LEU A 260 15.30 2.49 -1.19
N SER A 261 14.85 3.49 -0.42
CA SER A 261 14.86 4.90 -0.83
C SER A 261 16.18 5.64 -0.58
N ILE A 262 17.03 5.10 0.29
CA ILE A 262 18.32 5.70 0.64
C ILE A 262 19.39 4.63 0.43
N PHE A 263 20.22 4.80 -0.59
CA PHE A 263 21.24 3.82 -0.95
C PHE A 263 22.25 3.56 0.19
N LEU A 264 22.56 4.59 1.01
CA LEU A 264 23.39 4.42 2.21
C LEU A 264 22.78 3.45 3.22
N ASP A 265 21.46 3.47 3.38
CA ASP A 265 20.75 2.51 4.22
C ASP A 265 20.57 1.16 3.51
N THR A 266 20.61 1.11 2.17
CA THR A 266 20.45 -0.13 1.40
C THR A 266 21.46 -1.17 1.81
N LYS A 267 22.77 -0.86 1.87
CA LYS A 267 23.79 -1.83 2.31
C LYS A 267 23.44 -2.43 3.66
N LYS A 268 23.16 -1.58 4.64
CA LYS A 268 22.84 -2.00 6.01
C LYS A 268 21.55 -2.82 6.06
N ILE A 269 20.49 -2.37 5.38
CA ILE A 269 19.20 -3.07 5.34
C ILE A 269 19.36 -4.45 4.70
N LEU A 270 20.07 -4.54 3.58
CA LEU A 270 20.31 -5.82 2.91
C LEU A 270 21.20 -6.73 3.76
N PHE A 271 22.20 -6.18 4.46
CA PHE A 271 23.02 -6.95 5.39
C PHE A 271 22.18 -7.49 6.56
N ASP A 272 21.46 -6.63 7.27
CA ASP A 272 20.61 -6.95 8.43
C ASP A 272 19.46 -7.91 8.08
N MET A 273 19.04 -7.91 6.82
CA MET A 273 18.04 -8.84 6.30
C MET A 273 18.54 -10.30 6.40
N GLY A 274 19.85 -10.56 6.24
CA GLY A 274 20.42 -11.90 6.29
C GLY A 274 20.12 -12.75 5.05
N ALA A 275 20.93 -13.79 4.82
CA ALA A 275 20.93 -14.56 3.58
C ALA A 275 19.56 -15.19 3.24
N THR A 276 18.92 -15.84 4.22
CA THR A 276 17.63 -16.54 4.01
C THR A 276 16.49 -15.63 3.57
N ARG A 277 16.45 -14.38 4.03
CA ARG A 277 15.42 -13.43 3.56
C ARG A 277 15.70 -12.97 2.13
N ARG A 278 16.99 -12.75 1.83
CA ARG A 278 17.44 -12.30 0.51
C ARG A 278 17.20 -13.36 -0.58
N SER A 279 17.30 -14.65 -0.25
CA SER A 279 17.07 -15.72 -1.22
C SER A 279 15.63 -15.74 -1.75
N PHE A 280 14.64 -15.27 -0.98
CA PHE A 280 13.24 -15.20 -1.42
C PHE A 280 12.83 -13.84 -2.02
N LEU A 281 13.74 -12.85 -2.05
CA LEU A 281 13.41 -11.53 -2.57
C LEU A 281 13.32 -11.57 -4.10
N ARG A 282 12.10 -11.39 -4.61
CA ARG A 282 11.85 -11.40 -6.05
C ARG A 282 11.76 -10.03 -6.70
N ASN A 283 11.28 -9.04 -5.94
CA ASN A 283 10.97 -7.72 -6.48
C ASN A 283 11.64 -6.64 -5.63
N LEU A 284 12.52 -5.87 -6.24
CA LEU A 284 13.27 -4.81 -5.56
C LEU A 284 13.24 -3.52 -6.38
N THR A 285 12.97 -2.42 -5.69
CA THR A 285 13.14 -1.06 -6.18
C THR A 285 14.25 -0.39 -5.39
N ILE A 286 15.20 0.20 -6.09
CA ILE A 286 16.28 0.98 -5.49
C ILE A 286 16.12 2.41 -5.99
N GLU A 287 15.90 3.36 -5.08
CA GLU A 287 16.02 4.77 -5.42
C GLU A 287 17.51 5.15 -5.42
N TYR A 288 17.97 5.55 -6.59
CA TYR A 288 19.34 5.94 -6.88
C TYR A 288 19.42 7.46 -6.95
N SER A 289 20.04 8.07 -5.95
CA SER A 289 20.49 9.47 -6.01
C SER A 289 21.92 9.53 -6.54
N THR A 290 22.21 10.46 -7.45
CA THR A 290 23.41 10.48 -8.31
C THR A 290 24.74 10.81 -7.60
N TRP A 291 24.89 10.55 -6.30
CA TRP A 291 26.00 11.07 -5.48
C TRP A 291 26.80 10.00 -4.74
N PHE A 292 26.83 8.76 -5.23
CA PHE A 292 27.54 7.70 -4.51
C PHE A 292 28.97 7.55 -5.02
N ASP A 293 29.89 7.44 -4.06
CA ASP A 293 31.19 6.83 -4.25
C ASP A 293 31.01 5.44 -4.87
N ASP A 294 31.70 5.18 -5.97
CA ASP A 294 31.70 3.92 -6.71
C ASP A 294 31.92 2.71 -5.78
N GLY A 295 32.66 2.90 -4.68
CA GLY A 295 32.89 1.87 -3.67
C GLY A 295 31.60 1.36 -3.02
N HIS A 296 30.71 2.25 -2.59
CA HIS A 296 29.45 1.85 -1.94
C HIS A 296 28.49 1.17 -2.91
N LEU A 297 28.46 1.65 -4.16
CA LEU A 297 27.67 1.06 -5.22
C LEU A 297 28.10 -0.39 -5.45
N SER A 298 29.40 -0.62 -5.62
CA SER A 298 29.96 -1.95 -5.83
C SER A 298 29.58 -2.94 -4.72
N GLU A 299 29.65 -2.54 -3.45
CA GLU A 299 29.28 -3.40 -2.32
C GLU A 299 27.80 -3.79 -2.32
N VAL A 300 26.91 -2.83 -2.58
CA VAL A 300 25.47 -3.10 -2.64
C VAL A 300 25.16 -4.02 -3.81
N LEU A 301 25.74 -3.78 -4.98
CA LEU A 301 25.53 -4.62 -6.16
C LEU A 301 26.11 -6.02 -5.95
N GLY A 302 27.24 -6.14 -5.26
CA GLY A 302 27.81 -7.42 -4.82
C GLY A 302 26.87 -8.19 -3.89
N LEU A 303 26.16 -7.50 -2.98
CA LEU A 303 25.10 -8.15 -2.19
C LEU A 303 23.96 -8.63 -3.08
N LEU A 304 23.48 -7.78 -4.00
CA LEU A 304 22.37 -8.10 -4.90
C LEU A 304 22.65 -9.24 -5.88
N ALA A 305 23.91 -9.39 -6.31
CA ALA A 305 24.34 -10.50 -7.15
C ALA A 305 24.06 -11.87 -6.52
N ASN A 306 24.01 -11.95 -5.18
CA ASN A 306 23.74 -13.17 -4.42
C ASN A 306 22.24 -13.47 -4.22
N PHE A 307 21.31 -12.70 -4.80
CA PHE A 307 19.88 -12.86 -4.53
C PHE A 307 19.26 -13.85 -5.50
N GLU A 308 19.32 -15.15 -5.24
CA GLU A 308 18.91 -16.25 -6.15
C GLU A 308 17.58 -16.03 -6.90
N GLU A 309 16.55 -15.54 -6.21
CA GLU A 309 15.21 -15.36 -6.81
C GLU A 309 14.90 -13.93 -7.29
N LEU A 310 15.87 -13.01 -7.28
CA LEU A 310 15.65 -11.64 -7.75
C LEU A 310 15.35 -11.62 -9.25
N ASP A 311 14.07 -11.51 -9.59
CA ASP A 311 13.55 -11.50 -10.96
C ASP A 311 13.30 -10.07 -11.46
N ASN A 312 12.81 -9.18 -10.59
CA ASN A 312 12.31 -7.86 -10.95
C ASN A 312 13.11 -6.77 -10.23
N LEU A 313 13.89 -5.99 -10.98
CA LEU A 313 14.68 -4.88 -10.45
C LEU A 313 14.20 -3.56 -11.05
N THR A 314 13.81 -2.63 -10.19
CA THR A 314 13.48 -1.26 -10.57
C THR A 314 14.57 -0.31 -10.07
N LEU A 315 15.24 0.39 -10.98
CA LEU A 315 16.18 1.44 -10.67
C LEU A 315 15.49 2.79 -10.84
N ARG A 316 15.42 3.56 -9.77
CA ARG A 316 14.72 4.84 -9.75
C ARG A 316 15.67 6.00 -9.54
N PHE A 317 15.99 6.71 -10.61
CA PHE A 317 16.88 7.86 -10.60
C PHE A 317 16.18 9.10 -10.05
N VAL A 318 16.66 9.62 -8.92
CA VAL A 318 16.19 10.87 -8.34
C VAL A 318 17.27 11.91 -8.62
N ARG A 319 17.05 12.76 -9.64
CA ARG A 319 17.94 13.89 -9.90
C ARG A 319 17.86 14.86 -8.72
N PRO A 320 18.95 15.11 -8.00
CA PRO A 320 18.98 16.17 -7.02
C PRO A 320 18.88 17.51 -7.76
N GLY A 321 17.97 18.37 -7.32
CA GLY A 321 17.79 19.67 -7.95
C GLY A 321 19.09 20.48 -7.94
N ALA A 322 19.40 21.08 -9.09
CA ALA A 322 20.36 22.17 -9.28
C ALA A 322 21.88 21.89 -9.37
N LEU A 323 22.35 20.63 -9.40
CA LEU A 323 23.77 20.40 -9.71
C LEU A 323 23.97 20.24 -11.22
N GLN A 324 24.85 21.11 -11.73
CA GLN A 324 25.16 21.40 -13.13
C GLN A 324 25.74 20.21 -13.88
N ASP A 325 25.78 20.35 -15.20
CA ASP A 325 26.17 19.40 -16.25
C ASP A 325 27.60 18.85 -16.14
N ASP A 326 27.96 18.27 -15.00
CA ASP A 326 29.15 17.44 -14.93
C ASP A 326 28.86 16.16 -15.70
N ASP A 327 29.61 16.02 -16.80
CA ASP A 327 29.58 14.97 -17.81
C ASP A 327 30.06 13.62 -17.23
N HIS A 328 29.43 13.19 -16.13
CA HIS A 328 29.59 11.87 -15.56
C HIS A 328 28.95 10.86 -16.53
N GLY A 329 29.75 10.50 -17.53
CA GLY A 329 29.40 9.51 -18.53
C GLY A 329 29.09 8.13 -17.95
N PRO A 330 28.80 7.14 -18.81
CA PRO A 330 28.29 5.81 -18.43
C PRO A 330 29.22 4.94 -17.55
N GLY A 331 30.37 5.46 -17.09
CA GLY A 331 31.33 4.75 -16.26
C GLY A 331 30.76 4.25 -14.93
N GLY A 332 29.87 5.03 -14.28
CA GLY A 332 29.25 4.66 -13.01
C GLY A 332 28.31 3.44 -13.09
N TYR A 333 27.93 3.00 -14.29
CA TYR A 333 27.03 1.85 -14.47
C TYR A 333 27.77 0.51 -14.60
N ARG A 334 29.10 0.51 -14.75
CA ARG A 334 29.86 -0.74 -14.94
C ARG A 334 29.70 -1.72 -13.78
N ALA A 335 29.55 -1.21 -12.57
CA ALA A 335 29.39 -2.05 -11.38
C ALA A 335 28.12 -2.93 -11.44
N PHE A 336 27.10 -2.54 -12.20
CA PHE A 336 25.87 -3.34 -12.37
C PHE A 336 26.09 -4.64 -13.14
N SER A 337 27.20 -4.77 -13.87
CA SER A 337 27.57 -6.03 -14.56
C SER A 337 27.76 -7.22 -13.61
N THR A 338 27.90 -6.97 -12.30
CA THR A 338 27.95 -8.00 -11.26
C THR A 338 26.60 -8.68 -11.02
N ILE A 339 25.49 -8.00 -11.31
CA ILE A 339 24.14 -8.54 -11.15
C ILE A 339 23.73 -9.23 -12.46
N ARG A 340 23.17 -10.43 -12.35
CA ARG A 340 22.72 -11.25 -13.49
C ARG A 340 21.40 -11.96 -13.19
N GLY A 341 20.75 -12.44 -14.23
CA GLY A 341 19.50 -13.21 -14.18
C GLY A 341 18.27 -12.40 -13.82
N ILE A 342 18.30 -11.07 -14.00
CA ILE A 342 17.13 -10.22 -13.85
C ILE A 342 16.21 -10.47 -15.03
N LYS A 343 14.96 -10.88 -14.77
CA LYS A 343 13.95 -11.14 -15.81
C LYS A 343 13.27 -9.87 -16.30
N LYS A 344 13.08 -8.91 -15.39
CA LYS A 344 12.45 -7.61 -15.71
C LYS A 344 13.24 -6.48 -15.07
N LEU A 345 13.90 -5.71 -15.93
CA LEU A 345 14.51 -4.45 -15.54
C LEU A 345 13.52 -3.32 -15.78
N THR A 346 13.39 -2.40 -14.84
CA THR A 346 12.60 -1.18 -15.01
C THR A 346 13.46 0.00 -14.59
N ILE A 347 13.67 0.96 -15.49
CA ILE A 347 14.40 2.18 -15.18
C ILE A 347 13.44 3.35 -15.31
N ARG A 348 13.35 4.14 -14.25
CA ARG A 348 12.47 5.31 -14.14
C ARG A 348 13.18 6.42 -13.37
N GLY A 349 12.72 7.65 -13.47
CA GLY A 349 13.32 8.73 -12.70
C GLY A 349 12.88 10.12 -13.11
N LYS A 350 13.39 11.12 -12.39
CA LYS A 350 13.29 12.54 -12.78
C LYS A 350 14.46 12.94 -13.69
N VAL A 351 14.73 12.13 -14.70
CA VAL A 351 15.78 12.35 -15.71
C VAL A 351 15.14 12.31 -17.10
N PRO A 352 15.71 13.00 -18.10
CA PRO A 352 15.17 12.97 -19.47
C PRO A 352 14.97 11.53 -19.97
N GLN A 353 13.90 11.29 -20.72
CA GLN A 353 13.59 9.95 -21.24
C GLN A 353 14.74 9.38 -22.09
N SER A 354 15.41 10.23 -22.87
CA SER A 354 16.59 9.85 -23.66
C SER A 354 17.74 9.32 -22.81
N GLU A 355 17.89 9.80 -21.58
CA GLU A 355 18.90 9.30 -20.62
C GLU A 355 18.45 7.95 -20.03
N ILE A 356 17.16 7.83 -19.66
CA ILE A 356 16.56 6.56 -19.22
C ILE A 356 16.78 5.47 -20.27
N ASP A 357 16.54 5.79 -21.54
CA ASP A 357 16.68 4.84 -22.65
C ASP A 357 18.14 4.45 -22.88
N LYS A 358 19.08 5.40 -22.77
CA LYS A 358 20.53 5.11 -22.83
C LYS A 358 20.97 4.18 -21.70
N ILE A 359 20.55 4.46 -20.46
CA ILE A 359 20.89 3.62 -19.29
C ILE A 359 20.27 2.23 -19.47
N ARG A 360 19.02 2.14 -19.94
CA ARG A 360 18.35 0.87 -20.19
C ARG A 360 19.06 0.06 -21.26
N ALA A 361 19.38 0.66 -22.41
CA ALA A 361 20.10 -0.01 -23.48
C ALA A 361 21.46 -0.55 -23.03
N TYR A 362 22.13 0.14 -22.10
CA TYR A 362 23.38 -0.33 -21.50
C TYR A 362 23.18 -1.46 -20.48
N LEU A 363 22.26 -1.31 -19.53
CA LEU A 363 22.11 -2.22 -18.40
C LEU A 363 21.33 -3.50 -18.72
N GLU A 364 20.30 -3.42 -19.55
CA GLU A 364 19.43 -4.55 -19.86
C GLU A 364 20.18 -5.79 -20.38
N PRO A 365 21.09 -5.69 -21.38
CA PRO A 365 21.84 -6.85 -21.86
C PRO A 365 22.88 -7.37 -20.85
N LEU A 366 23.26 -6.59 -19.83
CA LEU A 366 24.17 -7.04 -18.77
C LEU A 366 23.39 -7.81 -17.70
N LEU A 367 22.26 -7.25 -17.26
CA LEU A 367 21.48 -7.75 -16.13
C LEU A 367 20.63 -8.98 -16.48
N THR A 368 20.20 -9.11 -17.73
CA THR A 368 19.35 -10.22 -18.20
C THR A 368 20.14 -11.49 -18.55
N GLN A 369 21.47 -11.42 -18.58
CA GLN A 369 22.31 -12.60 -18.82
C GLN A 369 22.01 -13.67 -17.77
N PRO A 370 22.02 -14.97 -18.14
CA PRO A 370 21.90 -16.04 -17.19
C PRO A 370 22.91 -15.89 -16.05
N ARG A 371 22.49 -16.24 -14.84
CA ARG A 371 23.42 -16.31 -13.71
C ARG A 371 24.46 -17.36 -14.03
N VAL A 372 25.72 -16.99 -13.88
CA VAL A 372 26.80 -17.97 -13.85
C VAL A 372 26.50 -18.80 -12.61
N LYS A 373 26.02 -20.04 -12.81
CA LYS A 373 26.00 -20.99 -11.70
C LYS A 373 27.45 -21.06 -11.28
N SER A 374 27.76 -20.55 -10.09
CA SER A 374 28.96 -20.96 -9.41
C SER A 374 28.83 -22.47 -9.37
N GLU A 375 29.52 -23.18 -10.26
CA GLU A 375 29.85 -24.57 -9.99
C GLU A 375 30.50 -24.45 -8.61
N GLU A 376 29.75 -24.83 -7.58
CA GLU A 376 30.32 -25.06 -6.27
C GLU A 376 31.44 -26.03 -6.59
N VAL A 377 32.66 -25.49 -6.64
CA VAL A 377 33.85 -26.29 -6.55
C VAL A 377 33.57 -27.05 -5.28
N ALA A 378 33.22 -28.32 -5.42
CA ALA A 378 33.09 -29.25 -4.34
C ALA A 378 34.51 -29.36 -3.79
N ILE A 379 34.88 -28.37 -2.99
CA ILE A 379 36.03 -28.44 -2.11
C ILE A 379 35.59 -29.54 -1.17
N GLU A 380 36.06 -30.75 -1.45
CA GLU A 380 36.02 -31.88 -0.52
C GLU A 380 36.43 -31.30 0.83
N GLY A 381 35.44 -31.08 1.69
CA GLY A 381 35.67 -30.47 2.99
C GLY A 381 36.75 -31.31 3.68
N PRO A 382 37.79 -30.69 4.25
CA PRO A 382 38.89 -31.42 4.87
C PRO A 382 38.29 -32.45 5.83
N ALA A 383 38.63 -33.72 5.59
CA ALA A 383 38.08 -34.86 6.31
C ALA A 383 37.98 -34.54 7.80
N ARG A 384 36.75 -34.47 8.32
CA ARG A 384 36.49 -34.29 9.76
C ARG A 384 37.31 -35.35 10.49
N LYS A 385 38.44 -34.94 11.09
CA LYS A 385 39.16 -35.77 12.05
C LYS A 385 38.18 -36.09 13.16
N LYS A 386 37.74 -37.36 13.21
CA LYS A 386 37.03 -37.93 14.35
C LYS A 386 37.94 -37.74 15.56
N LEU A 387 37.64 -36.76 16.41
CA LEU A 387 38.15 -36.74 17.77
C LEU A 387 37.60 -38.00 18.46
N LYS A 388 38.47 -38.99 18.66
CA LYS A 388 38.25 -40.03 19.67
C LYS A 388 38.20 -39.30 21.01
N MET A 389 37.03 -39.29 21.64
CA MET A 389 36.96 -39.10 23.08
C MET A 389 37.50 -40.37 23.71
N ASP A 390 38.71 -40.30 24.24
CA ASP A 390 39.21 -41.30 25.18
C ASP A 390 38.43 -41.11 26.49
N ASN A 391 37.56 -42.06 26.78
CA ASN A 391 37.00 -42.24 28.12
C ASN A 391 38.06 -42.94 28.98
N THR A 392 38.76 -42.16 29.80
CA THR A 392 39.48 -42.69 30.96
C THR A 392 38.63 -42.47 32.20
N THR A 393 38.23 -43.61 32.74
CA THR A 393 37.96 -44.04 34.12
C THR A 393 37.86 -43.00 35.23
#